data_AF-A0A7Y4SPY6-F1
#
_entry.id   AF-A0A7Y4SPY6-F1
#
_cell.length_a   1.000
_cell.length_b   1.000
_cell.length_c   1.000
_cell.angle_alpha   90.00
_cell.angle_beta   90.00
_cell.angle_gamma   90.00
#
_symmetry.space_group_name_H-M   'P 1'
#
loop_
_entity.id
_entity.type
_entity.pdbx_description
1 polymer ?
#
loop_
_entity_poly.entity_id
_entity_poly.type
_entity_poly.pdbx_seq_one_letter_code
_entity_poly.pdbx_strand_id
1 'polypeptide(L)'
;MAYLRYSRDCEWHVFEEPKQGEAATRLAVQHKDHEAQGASYTVSTIQKMLELEDYSSIPGYQPQHRRMLRKAFVAWLSEQASMEI
;
A
#
# COMPACT_ATOMS: atom_id res chain seq x y z
N MET A 1 -1.76 -10.23 3.87
CA MET A 1 -3.16 -9.79 4.03
C MET A 1 -3.51 -8.70 3.02
N ALA A 2 -4.78 -8.45 2.67
CA ALA A 2 -5.19 -7.39 1.74
C ALA A 2 -5.98 -6.27 2.45
N TYR A 3 -5.60 -5.02 2.20
CA TYR A 3 -6.13 -3.79 2.81
C TYR A 3 -7.06 -3.01 1.87
N LEU A 4 -6.92 -3.21 0.56
CA LEU A 4 -7.89 -2.83 -0.47
C LEU A 4 -7.99 -3.99 -1.46
N ARG A 5 -9.17 -4.18 -2.06
CA ARG A 5 -9.42 -5.20 -3.08
C ARG A 5 -10.16 -4.58 -4.24
N TYR A 6 -9.88 -5.08 -5.45
CA TYR A 6 -10.64 -4.67 -6.62
C TYR A 6 -12.12 -4.93 -6.43
N SER A 7 -12.92 -3.93 -6.75
CA SER A 7 -14.37 -4.00 -6.74
C SER A 7 -14.93 -3.06 -7.82
N ARG A 8 -16.25 -3.03 -7.96
CA ARG A 8 -16.92 -2.10 -8.90
C ARG A 8 -16.56 -0.63 -8.61
N ASP A 9 -16.30 -0.30 -7.35
CA ASP A 9 -16.06 1.06 -6.87
C ASP A 9 -14.62 1.28 -6.38
N CYS A 10 -13.75 0.27 -6.49
CA CYS A 10 -12.36 0.33 -6.05
C CYS A 10 -11.43 -0.28 -7.10
N GLU A 11 -10.67 0.58 -7.77
CA GLU A 11 -9.70 0.20 -8.80
C GLU A 11 -8.32 -0.14 -8.23
N TRP A 12 -8.23 -0.30 -6.90
CA TRP A 12 -6.99 -0.54 -6.19
C TRP A 12 -6.98 -1.89 -5.47
N HIS A 13 -5.82 -2.55 -5.53
CA HIS A 13 -5.50 -3.72 -4.74
C HIS A 13 -4.24 -3.44 -3.93
N VAL A 14 -4.36 -3.49 -2.60
CA VAL A 14 -3.28 -3.21 -1.67
C VAL A 14 -3.13 -4.40 -0.75
N PHE A 15 -2.00 -5.07 -0.79
CA PHE A 15 -1.78 -6.30 -0.04
C PHE A 15 -0.34 -6.46 0.40
N GLU A 16 -0.16 -7.09 1.55
CA GLU A 16 1.14 -7.47 2.07
C GLU A 16 1.70 -8.64 1.27
N GLU A 17 2.94 -8.50 0.80
CA GLU A 17 3.65 -9.56 0.11
C GLU A 17 4.02 -10.67 1.09
N PRO A 18 3.89 -11.96 0.71
CA PRO A 18 4.32 -13.05 1.55
C PRO A 18 5.83 -12.94 1.82
N LYS A 19 6.23 -13.04 3.09
CA LYS A 19 7.64 -13.08 3.50
C LYS A 19 8.31 -14.33 2.91
N GLN A 20 8.90 -14.22 1.72
CA GLN A 20 9.79 -15.24 1.19
C GLN A 20 11.19 -15.02 1.80
N GLY A 21 11.42 -15.62 2.98
CA GLY A 21 12.68 -15.53 3.73
C GLY A 21 12.77 -14.35 4.72
N GLU A 22 13.98 -14.07 5.24
CA GLU A 22 14.30 -12.95 6.15
C GLU A 22 14.14 -11.55 5.51
N ALA A 23 13.48 -11.43 4.36
CA ALA A 23 13.25 -10.14 3.73
C ALA A 23 12.15 -9.37 4.48
N ALA A 24 12.44 -8.10 4.78
CA ALA A 24 11.54 -7.16 5.45
C ALA A 24 10.11 -7.17 4.87
N THR A 25 9.10 -6.99 5.71
CA THR A 25 7.70 -6.90 5.26
C THR A 25 7.52 -5.79 4.22
N ARG A 26 6.81 -6.11 3.13
CA ARG A 26 6.52 -5.17 2.05
C ARG A 26 5.03 -5.12 1.73
N LEU A 27 4.57 -3.96 1.29
CA LEU A 27 3.21 -3.70 0.86
C LEU A 27 3.20 -3.47 -0.65
N ALA A 28 2.54 -4.37 -1.38
CA ALA A 28 2.25 -4.21 -2.80
C ALA A 28 1.01 -3.34 -3.00
N VAL A 29 1.10 -2.41 -3.95
CA VAL A 29 0.05 -1.49 -4.35
C VAL A 29 -0.12 -1.57 -5.86
N GLN A 30 -1.32 -1.95 -6.30
CA GLN A 30 -1.65 -2.12 -7.70
C GLN A 30 -2.91 -1.33 -8.03
N HIS A 31 -2.86 -0.63 -9.17
CA HIS A 31 -4.03 -0.09 -9.84
C HIS A 31 -4.46 -1.06 -10.93
N LYS A 32 -5.76 -1.25 -11.12
CA LYS A 32 -6.33 -2.18 -12.11
C LYS A 32 -5.80 -1.95 -13.53
N ASP A 33 -5.65 -0.70 -13.93
CA ASP A 33 -5.13 -0.35 -15.26
C ASP A 33 -3.58 -0.36 -15.35
N HIS A 34 -2.89 -0.49 -14.22
CA HIS A 34 -1.42 -0.47 -14.12
C HIS A 34 -0.87 -1.71 -13.39
N GLU A 35 -1.56 -2.86 -13.44
CA GLU A 35 -1.17 -4.07 -12.71
C GLU A 35 0.26 -4.54 -13.02
N ALA A 36 0.66 -4.47 -14.29
CA ALA A 36 2.02 -4.81 -14.73
C ALA A 36 3.11 -3.87 -14.18
N GLN A 37 2.72 -2.70 -13.66
CA GLN A 37 3.58 -1.70 -13.05
C GLN A 37 3.40 -1.64 -11.53
N GLY A 38 2.74 -2.63 -10.92
CA GLY A 38 2.52 -2.69 -9.48
C GLY A 38 3.78 -2.36 -8.68
N ALA A 39 3.64 -1.54 -7.65
CA ALA A 39 4.76 -1.05 -6.86
C ALA A 39 4.75 -1.70 -5.47
N SER A 40 5.93 -2.12 -5.00
CA SER A 40 6.11 -2.69 -3.67
C SER A 40 6.93 -1.75 -2.80
N TYR A 41 6.45 -1.51 -1.58
CA TYR A 41 7.00 -0.52 -0.67
C TYR A 41 7.35 -1.15 0.68
N THR A 42 8.48 -0.74 1.24
CA THR A 42 8.85 -1.09 2.62
C THR A 42 8.03 -0.30 3.63
N VAL A 43 8.00 -0.76 4.88
CA VAL A 43 7.40 -0.04 6.02
C VAL A 43 7.88 1.41 6.09
N SER A 44 9.20 1.62 6.01
CA SER A 44 9.81 2.95 6.04
C SER A 44 9.41 3.85 4.88
N THR A 45 9.15 3.27 3.70
CA THR A 45 8.70 4.04 2.53
C THR A 45 7.25 4.49 2.70
N ILE A 46 6.38 3.60 3.17
CA ILE A 46 4.97 3.94 3.43
C ILE A 46 4.85 4.98 4.55
N GLN A 47 5.67 4.91 5.61
CA GLN A 47 5.73 5.94 6.65
C GLN A 47 6.05 7.32 6.06
N LYS A 48 7.10 7.42 5.23
CA LYS A 48 7.46 8.68 4.55
C LYS A 48 6.35 9.21 3.64
N MET A 49 5.67 8.35 2.89
CA MET A 49 4.54 8.75 2.05
C MET A 49 3.38 9.34 2.88
N LEU A 50 3.11 8.75 4.06
CA LEU A 50 2.08 9.26 4.96
C LEU A 50 2.46 10.60 5.61
N GLU A 51 3.73 10.76 5.99
CA GLU A 51 4.26 12.00 6.58
C GLU A 51 4.22 13.17 5.60
N LEU A 52 4.61 12.92 4.35
CA LEU A 52 4.63 13.93 3.28
C LEU A 52 3.27 14.11 2.60
N GLU A 53 2.31 13.22 2.87
CA GLU A 53 1.05 13.07 2.13
C GLU A 53 1.24 12.96 0.60
N ASP A 54 2.39 12.44 0.17
CA ASP A 54 2.77 12.31 -1.23
C ASP A 54 2.71 10.84 -1.68
N TYR A 55 1.86 10.59 -2.67
CA TYR A 55 1.61 9.28 -3.28
C TYR A 55 1.87 9.31 -4.78
N SER A 56 2.49 10.37 -5.30
CA SER A 56 2.72 10.60 -6.73
C SER A 56 3.58 9.52 -7.38
N SER A 57 4.40 8.82 -6.60
CA SER A 57 5.20 7.69 -7.09
C SER A 57 4.39 6.41 -7.35
N ILE A 58 3.12 6.34 -6.91
CA ILE A 58 2.28 5.15 -7.10
C ILE A 58 1.68 5.19 -8.52
N PRO A 59 1.93 4.17 -9.36
CA PRO A 59 1.34 4.11 -10.70
C PRO A 59 -0.19 4.13 -10.65
N GLY A 60 -0.80 4.97 -11.50
CA GLY A 60 -2.25 5.20 -11.51
C GLY A 60 -2.76 6.15 -10.41
N TYR A 61 -1.89 6.74 -9.61
CA TYR A 61 -2.32 7.67 -8.56
C TYR A 61 -2.95 8.94 -9.14
N GLN A 62 -4.06 9.35 -8.50
CA GLN A 62 -4.71 10.63 -8.71
C GLN A 62 -5.07 11.22 -7.34
N PRO A 63 -5.14 12.56 -7.19
CA PRO A 63 -5.41 13.21 -5.89
C PRO A 63 -6.69 12.73 -5.19
N GLN A 64 -7.71 12.33 -5.94
CA GLN A 64 -8.96 11.78 -5.39
C GLN A 64 -8.77 10.46 -4.63
N HIS A 65 -7.74 9.66 -4.97
CA HIS A 65 -7.43 8.38 -4.32
C HIS A 65 -6.72 8.55 -2.97
N ARG A 66 -6.23 9.76 -2.66
CA ARG A 66 -5.44 10.08 -1.47
C ARG A 66 -6.04 9.52 -0.18
N ARG A 67 -7.32 9.82 0.08
CA ARG A 67 -7.99 9.45 1.34
C ARG A 67 -8.09 7.93 1.51
N MET A 68 -8.35 7.22 0.42
CA MET A 68 -8.49 5.76 0.43
C MET A 68 -7.14 5.08 0.64
N LEU A 69 -6.11 5.47 -0.12
CA LEU A 69 -4.75 4.93 0.03
C LEU A 69 -4.19 5.20 1.42
N ARG A 70 -4.37 6.42 1.94
CA ARG A 70 -3.98 6.78 3.32
C ARG A 70 -4.59 5.83 4.35
N LYS A 71 -5.89 5.51 4.24
CA LYS A 71 -6.55 4.56 5.17
C LYS A 71 -5.95 3.17 5.09
N ALA A 72 -5.68 2.67 3.88
CA ALA A 72 -5.09 1.35 3.68
C ALA A 72 -3.68 1.27 4.30
N PHE A 73 -2.87 2.30 4.10
CA PHE A 73 -1.51 2.37 4.62
C PHE A 73 -1.47 2.52 6.14
N VAL A 74 -2.35 3.33 6.72
CA VAL A 74 -2.47 3.46 8.19
C VAL A 74 -2.90 2.15 8.82
N ALA A 75 -3.86 1.44 8.21
CA ALA A 75 -4.30 0.13 8.70
C ALA A 75 -3.14 -0.87 8.72
N TRP A 76 -2.40 -0.97 7.61
CA TRP A 76 -1.24 -1.86 7.54
C TRP A 76 -0.15 -1.50 8.56
N LEU A 77 0.23 -0.22 8.67
CA LEU A 77 1.27 0.19 9.63
C LEU A 77 0.86 -0.07 11.09
N SER A 78 -0.42 0.10 11.42
CA SER A 78 -0.92 -0.16 12.77
C SER A 78 -0.76 -1.63 13.16
N GLU A 79 -0.92 -2.53 12.20
CA GLU A 79 -0.70 -3.96 12.39
C GLU A 79 0.78 -4.31 12.46
N GLN A 80 1.63 -3.72 11.61
CA GLN A 80 3.08 -3.93 11.72
C GLN A 80 3.60 -3.52 13.10
N ALA A 81 3.15 -2.39 13.64
CA ALA A 81 3.48 -1.94 14.99
C ALA A 81 2.95 -2.89 16.09
N SER A 82 1.82 -3.56 15.84
CA SER A 82 1.24 -4.55 16.76
C SER A 82 1.97 -5.89 16.73
N MET A 83 2.64 -6.23 15.62
CA MET A 83 3.43 -7.46 15.46
C MET A 83 4.85 -7.34 16.01
N GLU A 84 5.30 -6.14 16.39
CA GLU A 84 6.58 -5.87 17.05
C GLU A 84 6.50 -5.91 18.60
N ILE A 85 5.35 -6.32 19.17
CA ILE A 85 5.09 -6.45 20.62
C ILE A 85 5.09 -7.91 21.05
#